data_AF-A0A077EI57-F1
#
_entry.id   AF-A0A077EI57-F1
#
_cell.length_a   1.000
_cell.length_b   1.000
_cell.length_c   1.000
_cell.angle_alpha   90.00
_cell.angle_beta   90.00
_cell.angle_gamma   90.00
#
_symmetry.space_group_name_H-M   'P 1'
#
loop_
_entity.id
_entity.type
_entity.pdbx_description
1 polymer ?
#
loop_
_entity_poly.entity_id
_entity_poly.type
_entity_poly.pdbx_seq_one_letter_code
_entity_poly.pdbx_strand_id
1 'polypeptide(L)'
;MNRFFIYIFFLFYGVQLSAQKLWITPYNTGYAPVRSYNGATISNLVQIQIHANSSQGIQMQTWSMSYRVVGAISNGGSKNFPVERLKFRFNSVLNSGVNDQGNTANAGNLGLNTNPIPFQYTNSYFVNNSPYNLQIVNRYFMMTLGYDVMVDGGAYLGEYSSWNNYSVNLIIEIRNSKGEIIDSEPINFQMQIHPDDSPPKPVDEYAIMLEPSAKNVLLEFKTPGDYANGVSRTYNRALSVISTTGYTVQVNSLNNDLTSTSNQSLPVNAIGLSVKDSQSQAVMGNVKLSSSKQSIITSLMPAKTEKYFDLTYSTQAGDIRFFNQAQEQYSGALIFSLIPQ
;
A
#
# COMPACT_ATOMS: atom_id res chain seq x y z
N MET A 1 -45.47 20.05 -70.50
CA MET A 1 -44.22 20.29 -69.73
C MET A 1 -44.59 20.89 -68.38
N ASN A 2 -44.55 20.05 -67.33
CA ASN A 2 -45.12 20.33 -66.01
C ASN A 2 -44.29 21.34 -65.22
N ARG A 3 -44.82 22.57 -65.08
CA ARG A 3 -44.29 23.63 -64.20
C ARG A 3 -44.42 23.30 -62.69
N PHE A 4 -44.99 22.14 -62.36
CA PHE A 4 -45.18 21.67 -60.99
C PHE A 4 -43.95 20.97 -60.38
N PHE A 5 -42.98 20.53 -61.18
CA PHE A 5 -41.81 19.80 -60.68
C PHE A 5 -40.70 20.71 -60.11
N ILE A 6 -40.71 22.02 -60.41
CA ILE A 6 -39.64 22.94 -59.99
C ILE A 6 -39.83 23.41 -58.54
N TYR A 7 -41.06 23.41 -58.01
CA TYR A 7 -41.34 23.83 -56.63
C TYR A 7 -41.10 22.74 -55.58
N ILE A 8 -41.05 21.46 -55.99
CA ILE A 8 -40.77 20.34 -55.07
C ILE A 8 -39.26 20.20 -54.80
N PHE A 9 -38.40 20.63 -55.72
CA PHE A 9 -36.95 20.58 -55.54
C PHE A 9 -36.41 21.70 -54.63
N PHE A 10 -37.13 22.83 -54.51
CA PHE A 10 -36.76 23.93 -53.60
C PHE A 10 -37.22 23.74 -52.15
N LEU A 11 -38.09 22.74 -51.88
CA LEU A 11 -38.59 22.46 -50.53
C LEU A 11 -37.70 21.48 -49.74
N PHE A 12 -36.66 20.91 -50.36
CA PHE A 12 -35.66 20.05 -49.71
C PHE A 12 -34.36 20.75 -49.33
N TYR A 13 -34.22 22.06 -49.60
CA TYR A 13 -33.23 22.92 -48.94
C TYR A 13 -33.76 23.37 -47.56
N GLY A 14 -34.26 22.41 -46.78
CA GLY A 14 -34.52 22.60 -45.37
C GLY A 14 -33.18 22.82 -44.67
N VAL A 15 -32.97 24.07 -44.26
CA VAL A 15 -31.86 24.55 -43.45
C VAL A 15 -31.49 23.49 -42.41
N GLN A 16 -30.35 22.82 -42.59
CA GLN A 16 -29.73 22.09 -41.48
C GLN A 16 -29.21 23.15 -40.52
N LEU A 17 -30.07 23.58 -39.60
CA LEU A 17 -29.64 24.25 -38.40
C LEU A 17 -28.83 23.22 -37.61
N SER A 18 -27.51 23.21 -37.80
CA SER A 18 -26.62 22.44 -36.94
C SER A 18 -26.82 22.93 -35.51
N ALA A 19 -27.47 22.10 -34.68
CA ALA A 19 -27.45 22.30 -33.24
C ALA A 19 -25.98 22.34 -32.80
N GLN A 20 -25.60 23.32 -31.98
CA GLN A 20 -24.25 23.34 -31.41
C GLN A 20 -24.10 22.12 -30.51
N LYS A 21 -23.15 21.26 -30.83
CA LYS A 21 -22.87 20.02 -30.08
C LYS A 21 -22.33 20.38 -28.70
N LEU A 22 -22.67 19.61 -27.66
CA LEU A 22 -21.99 19.65 -26.36
C LEU A 22 -20.49 19.45 -26.55
N TRP A 23 -19.69 20.19 -25.80
CA TRP A 23 -18.23 20.12 -25.84
C TRP A 23 -17.61 20.25 -24.46
N ILE A 24 -16.35 19.86 -24.35
CA ILE A 24 -15.56 19.98 -23.13
C ILE A 24 -14.41 20.97 -23.34
N THR A 25 -13.95 21.59 -22.26
CA THR A 25 -12.77 22.46 -22.28
C THR A 25 -11.94 22.17 -21.03
N PRO A 26 -11.07 21.17 -21.07
CA PRO A 26 -10.18 20.86 -19.96
C PRO A 26 -8.98 21.83 -19.94
N TYR A 27 -8.58 22.27 -18.76
CA TYR A 27 -7.38 23.08 -18.57
C TYR A 27 -6.71 22.75 -17.23
N ASN A 28 -5.41 23.04 -17.13
CA ASN A 28 -4.68 22.95 -15.86
C ASN A 28 -4.50 24.34 -15.26
N THR A 29 -4.33 24.39 -13.94
CA THR A 29 -4.15 25.65 -13.19
C THR A 29 -2.68 25.90 -12.81
N GLY A 30 -1.75 25.07 -13.28
CA GLY A 30 -0.33 25.18 -12.95
C GLY A 30 0.44 23.87 -13.13
N TYR A 31 1.32 23.57 -12.17
CA TYR A 31 2.17 22.37 -12.18
C TYR A 31 2.07 21.63 -10.84
N ALA A 32 2.54 20.39 -10.82
CA ALA A 32 2.56 19.53 -9.65
C ALA A 32 3.96 19.46 -9.02
N PRO A 33 4.27 20.26 -7.97
CA PRO A 33 5.50 20.11 -7.22
C PRO A 33 5.41 18.96 -6.22
N VAL A 34 6.34 18.01 -6.29
CA VAL A 34 6.52 16.94 -5.29
C VAL A 34 7.80 17.22 -4.52
N ARG A 35 7.64 17.91 -3.39
CA ARG A 35 8.74 18.38 -2.51
C ARG A 35 8.96 17.51 -1.29
N SER A 36 8.24 16.40 -1.16
CA SER A 36 8.37 15.47 -0.04
C SER A 36 8.23 14.02 -0.50
N TYR A 37 8.94 13.12 0.18
CA TYR A 37 8.77 11.68 0.03
C TYR A 37 7.40 11.19 0.53
N ASN A 38 6.59 12.01 1.19
CA ASN A 38 5.18 11.70 1.49
C ASN A 38 4.27 11.88 0.27
N GLY A 39 4.80 12.30 -0.87
CA GLY A 39 4.04 12.57 -2.09
C GLY A 39 3.48 13.99 -2.11
N ALA A 40 2.46 14.21 -2.93
CA ALA A 40 1.80 15.52 -3.04
C ALA A 40 0.32 15.37 -3.38
N THR A 41 -0.48 16.37 -3.00
CA THR A 41 -1.84 16.55 -3.49
C THR A 41 -2.01 17.99 -3.90
N ILE A 42 -2.25 18.23 -5.19
CA ILE A 42 -2.38 19.57 -5.76
C ILE A 42 -3.85 19.80 -6.05
N SER A 43 -4.46 20.70 -5.29
CA SER A 43 -5.90 20.86 -5.33
C SER A 43 -6.37 21.57 -6.60
N ASN A 44 -7.44 21.06 -7.22
CA ASN A 44 -8.01 21.58 -8.47
C ASN A 44 -6.94 21.84 -9.57
N LEU A 45 -5.92 20.98 -9.68
CA LEU A 45 -4.89 21.13 -10.70
C LEU A 45 -5.48 21.01 -12.11
N VAL A 46 -6.45 20.10 -12.29
CA VAL A 46 -7.17 19.92 -13.55
C VAL A 46 -8.62 20.35 -13.36
N GLN A 47 -9.10 21.19 -14.25
CA GLN A 47 -10.49 21.59 -14.34
C GLN A 47 -11.06 21.23 -15.70
N ILE A 48 -12.29 20.72 -15.71
CA ILE A 48 -12.97 20.29 -16.92
C ILE A 48 -14.27 21.06 -17.02
N GLN A 49 -14.35 21.98 -17.98
CA GLN A 49 -15.61 22.62 -18.30
C GLN A 49 -16.43 21.74 -19.23
N ILE A 50 -17.71 21.60 -18.94
CA ILE A 50 -18.68 20.92 -19.82
C ILE A 50 -19.69 21.98 -20.24
N HIS A 51 -19.77 22.21 -21.53
CA HIS A 51 -20.62 23.23 -22.13
C HIS A 51 -21.72 22.58 -22.96
N ALA A 52 -22.95 23.04 -22.75
CA ALA A 52 -24.09 22.61 -23.55
C ALA A 52 -24.88 23.84 -24.02
N ASN A 53 -25.06 23.93 -25.33
CA ASN A 53 -25.83 24.98 -26.00
C ASN A 53 -26.85 24.31 -26.91
N SER A 54 -28.08 24.81 -26.94
CA SER A 54 -29.14 24.32 -27.85
C SER A 54 -29.44 22.82 -27.72
N SER A 55 -30.51 22.36 -28.37
CA SER A 55 -31.02 20.99 -28.20
C SER A 55 -29.98 19.93 -28.57
N GLN A 56 -29.57 19.12 -27.58
CA GLN A 56 -28.69 17.95 -27.75
C GLN A 56 -29.45 16.67 -28.18
N GLY A 57 -30.76 16.76 -28.44
CA GLY A 57 -31.62 15.60 -28.70
C GLY A 57 -31.60 14.57 -27.56
N ILE A 58 -32.06 13.33 -27.80
CA ILE A 58 -32.14 12.29 -26.75
C ILE A 58 -30.80 11.70 -26.26
N GLN A 59 -29.67 12.15 -26.83
CA GLN A 59 -28.40 11.42 -26.74
C GLN A 59 -27.68 11.59 -25.40
N MET A 60 -27.92 12.71 -24.71
CA MET A 60 -27.23 13.07 -23.46
C MET A 60 -28.07 12.84 -22.19
N GLN A 61 -29.09 11.98 -22.25
CA GLN A 61 -29.88 11.58 -21.06
C GLN A 61 -29.03 10.80 -20.05
N THR A 62 -28.15 9.96 -20.58
CA THR A 62 -27.08 9.30 -19.85
C THR A 62 -25.78 9.51 -20.62
N TRP A 63 -24.68 9.67 -19.90
CA TRP A 63 -23.38 9.96 -20.50
C TRP A 63 -22.26 9.47 -19.60
N SER A 64 -21.08 9.30 -20.17
CA SER A 64 -19.88 8.93 -19.44
C SER A 64 -18.77 9.91 -19.77
N MET A 65 -17.90 10.19 -18.80
CA MET A 65 -16.70 10.98 -19.01
C MET A 65 -15.50 10.22 -18.47
N SER A 66 -14.52 10.04 -19.34
CA SER A 66 -13.33 9.25 -19.07
C SER A 66 -12.07 10.03 -19.39
N TYR A 67 -10.95 9.57 -18.84
CA TYR A 67 -9.62 10.03 -19.20
C TYR A 67 -8.68 8.84 -19.39
N ARG A 68 -7.57 9.06 -20.08
CA ARG A 68 -6.44 8.14 -20.14
C ARG A 68 -5.14 8.90 -20.33
N VAL A 69 -4.05 8.31 -19.85
CA VAL A 69 -2.68 8.81 -20.07
C VAL A 69 -2.23 8.45 -21.48
N VAL A 70 -1.53 9.39 -22.12
CA VAL A 70 -1.03 9.25 -23.48
C VAL A 70 0.49 9.36 -23.50
N GLY A 71 1.15 8.29 -23.91
CA GLY A 71 2.61 8.21 -23.93
C GLY A 71 3.21 8.11 -22.52
N ALA A 72 4.51 7.85 -22.47
CA ALA A 72 5.22 7.75 -21.20
C ALA A 72 5.34 9.11 -20.52
N ILE A 73 5.26 9.14 -19.18
CA ILE A 73 5.50 10.33 -18.38
C ILE A 73 7.01 10.52 -18.27
N SER A 74 7.57 11.42 -19.07
CA SER A 74 9.02 11.61 -19.20
C SER A 74 9.42 13.06 -18.96
N ASN A 75 10.64 13.25 -18.47
CA ASN A 75 11.34 14.54 -18.39
C ASN A 75 12.48 14.66 -19.42
N GLY A 76 12.49 13.80 -20.44
CA GLY A 76 13.56 13.70 -21.44
C GLY A 76 14.77 12.86 -21.00
N GLY A 77 14.77 12.34 -19.76
CA GLY A 77 15.77 11.42 -19.25
C GLY A 77 15.51 9.95 -19.62
N SER A 78 16.30 9.04 -19.03
CA SER A 78 16.23 7.59 -19.28
C SER A 78 15.11 6.86 -18.53
N LYS A 79 14.50 7.49 -17.51
CA LYS A 79 13.44 6.90 -16.69
C LYS A 79 12.12 7.62 -16.90
N ASN A 80 11.05 6.83 -17.04
CA ASN A 80 9.68 7.33 -17.12
C ASN A 80 9.00 7.15 -15.77
N PHE A 81 8.29 8.19 -15.31
CA PHE A 81 7.57 8.13 -14.05
C PHE A 81 6.44 7.09 -14.13
N PRO A 82 6.26 6.25 -13.09
CA PRO A 82 5.23 5.22 -13.05
C PRO A 82 3.84 5.83 -13.07
N VAL A 83 3.03 5.43 -14.05
CA VAL A 83 1.71 6.01 -14.29
C VAL A 83 0.75 5.77 -13.12
N GLU A 84 0.82 4.59 -12.52
CA GLU A 84 -0.03 4.14 -11.43
C GLU A 84 0.20 4.88 -10.10
N ARG A 85 1.27 5.67 -10.01
CA ARG A 85 1.58 6.52 -8.84
C ARG A 85 0.88 7.88 -8.89
N LEU A 86 0.14 8.17 -9.96
CA LEU A 86 -0.70 9.35 -10.07
C LEU A 86 -2.17 8.99 -9.94
N LYS A 87 -2.95 9.86 -9.29
CA LYS A 87 -4.40 9.69 -9.12
C LYS A 87 -5.11 11.01 -9.34
N PHE A 88 -6.33 10.94 -9.88
CA PHE A 88 -7.28 12.03 -9.77
C PHE A 88 -8.16 11.81 -8.55
N ARG A 89 -8.51 12.88 -7.84
CA ARG A 89 -9.57 12.87 -6.82
C ARG A 89 -10.53 14.01 -7.11
N PHE A 90 -11.82 13.70 -7.20
CA PHE A 90 -12.83 14.75 -7.33
C PHE A 90 -12.76 15.71 -6.15
N ASN A 91 -12.84 17.01 -6.43
CA ASN A 91 -12.76 18.04 -5.40
C ASN A 91 -13.94 19.01 -5.44
N SER A 92 -14.34 19.49 -6.61
CA SER A 92 -15.37 20.52 -6.70
C SER A 92 -16.21 20.44 -7.97
N VAL A 93 -17.43 20.99 -7.86
CA VAL A 93 -18.34 21.24 -8.98
C VAL A 93 -18.85 22.67 -8.88
N LEU A 94 -18.61 23.46 -9.91
CA LEU A 94 -19.11 24.82 -10.06
C LEU A 94 -20.11 24.86 -11.20
N ASN A 95 -21.22 25.57 -11.03
CA ASN A 95 -22.31 25.58 -11.98
C ASN A 95 -22.62 27.00 -12.45
N SER A 96 -22.97 27.12 -13.73
CA SER A 96 -23.61 28.29 -14.33
C SER A 96 -24.86 27.81 -15.07
N GLY A 97 -25.97 27.75 -14.34
CA GLY A 97 -27.28 27.32 -14.84
C GLY A 97 -27.77 26.00 -14.25
N VAL A 98 -28.94 25.58 -14.72
CA VAL A 98 -29.62 24.33 -14.36
C VAL A 98 -29.95 23.55 -15.63
N ASN A 99 -30.11 22.23 -15.53
CA ASN A 99 -30.58 21.44 -16.67
C ASN A 99 -32.07 21.72 -16.99
N ASP A 100 -32.60 21.09 -18.03
CA ASP A 100 -34.01 21.28 -18.45
C ASP A 100 -35.04 20.84 -17.39
N GLN A 101 -34.64 20.00 -16.44
CA GLN A 101 -35.48 19.57 -15.30
C GLN A 101 -35.41 20.56 -14.11
N GLY A 102 -34.64 21.64 -14.21
CA GLY A 102 -34.46 22.62 -13.14
C GLY A 102 -33.45 22.20 -12.06
N ASN A 103 -32.72 21.11 -12.26
CA ASN A 103 -31.74 20.61 -11.29
C ASN A 103 -30.39 21.30 -11.47
N THR A 104 -29.74 21.67 -10.35
CA THR A 104 -28.35 22.11 -10.34
C THR A 104 -27.42 20.89 -10.23
N ALA A 105 -26.32 20.85 -10.99
CA ALA A 105 -25.41 19.71 -10.94
C ALA A 105 -24.64 19.67 -9.61
N ASN A 106 -24.50 18.49 -9.04
CA ASN A 106 -23.67 18.22 -7.88
C ASN A 106 -23.03 16.83 -8.01
N ALA A 107 -22.03 16.52 -7.20
CA ALA A 107 -21.31 15.25 -7.34
C ALA A 107 -22.21 14.01 -7.26
N GLY A 108 -23.21 14.05 -6.39
CA GLY A 108 -24.15 12.94 -6.18
C GLY A 108 -25.07 12.72 -7.38
N ASN A 109 -25.75 13.77 -7.85
CA ASN A 109 -26.68 13.63 -8.98
C ASN A 109 -25.97 13.40 -10.32
N LEU A 110 -24.71 13.82 -10.45
CA LEU A 110 -23.87 13.51 -11.59
C LEU A 110 -23.38 12.06 -11.58
N GLY A 111 -23.40 11.38 -10.42
CA GLY A 111 -22.80 10.06 -10.26
C GLY A 111 -21.28 10.07 -10.42
N LEU A 112 -20.61 11.15 -9.98
CA LEU A 112 -19.15 11.26 -10.08
C LEU A 112 -18.49 10.24 -9.14
N ASN A 113 -17.40 9.64 -9.62
CA ASN A 113 -16.51 8.87 -8.76
C ASN A 113 -15.71 9.83 -7.88
N THR A 114 -15.98 9.80 -6.58
CA THR A 114 -15.33 10.65 -5.58
C THR A 114 -14.12 10.00 -4.92
N ASN A 115 -13.87 8.70 -5.19
CA ASN A 115 -12.68 8.02 -4.71
C ASN A 115 -11.46 8.37 -5.60
N PRO A 116 -10.23 8.28 -5.08
CA PRO A 116 -9.03 8.41 -5.89
C PRO A 116 -9.00 7.41 -7.05
N ILE A 117 -8.82 7.91 -8.26
CA ILE A 117 -8.81 7.13 -9.52
C ILE A 117 -7.36 7.06 -10.02
N PRO A 118 -6.72 5.89 -10.02
CA PRO A 118 -5.37 5.74 -10.56
C PRO A 118 -5.28 6.10 -12.04
N PHE A 119 -4.17 6.72 -12.43
CA PHE A 119 -3.89 6.97 -13.84
C PHE A 119 -3.53 5.66 -14.53
N GLN A 120 -4.01 5.51 -15.77
CA GLN A 120 -3.79 4.34 -16.61
C GLN A 120 -3.68 4.76 -18.08
N TYR A 121 -3.04 3.92 -18.90
CA TYR A 121 -3.02 4.10 -20.36
C TYR A 121 -4.35 3.73 -21.03
N THR A 122 -5.23 3.02 -20.31
CA THR A 122 -6.61 2.72 -20.70
C THR A 122 -7.60 3.71 -20.07
N ASN A 123 -8.82 3.77 -20.62
CA ASN A 123 -9.85 4.66 -20.12
C ASN A 123 -10.21 4.35 -18.66
N SER A 124 -10.05 5.37 -17.82
CA SER A 124 -10.58 5.45 -16.45
C SER A 124 -11.73 6.44 -16.43
N TYR A 125 -12.76 6.19 -15.61
CA TYR A 125 -14.01 6.96 -15.67
C TYR A 125 -14.14 7.91 -14.48
N PHE A 126 -14.27 9.20 -14.77
CA PHE A 126 -14.73 10.20 -13.80
C PHE A 126 -16.20 9.98 -13.45
N VAL A 127 -16.99 9.59 -14.44
CA VAL A 127 -18.38 9.15 -14.31
C VAL A 127 -18.66 8.14 -15.41
N ASN A 128 -19.38 7.08 -15.05
CA ASN A 128 -19.84 6.07 -15.99
C ASN A 128 -21.36 5.97 -15.88
N ASN A 129 -22.07 6.33 -16.96
CA ASN A 129 -23.53 6.38 -17.02
C ASN A 129 -24.16 7.34 -15.99
N SER A 130 -23.77 8.62 -16.07
CA SER A 130 -24.37 9.70 -15.29
C SER A 130 -25.90 9.69 -15.42
N PRO A 131 -26.66 9.76 -14.32
CA PRO A 131 -28.10 9.93 -14.36
C PRO A 131 -28.50 11.41 -14.55
N TYR A 132 -27.53 12.34 -14.55
CA TYR A 132 -27.79 13.75 -14.76
C TYR A 132 -27.95 14.05 -16.25
N ASN A 133 -29.16 14.43 -16.64
CA ASN A 133 -29.46 14.74 -18.03
C ASN A 133 -28.77 16.06 -18.47
N LEU A 134 -27.90 15.96 -19.48
CA LEU A 134 -27.22 17.10 -20.13
C LEU A 134 -27.97 17.61 -21.39
N GLN A 135 -29.24 17.26 -21.53
CA GLN A 135 -30.13 17.91 -22.47
C GLN A 135 -30.47 19.30 -22.01
N ILE A 136 -30.21 20.25 -22.91
CA ILE A 136 -30.40 21.66 -22.70
C ILE A 136 -31.16 22.19 -23.91
N VAL A 137 -32.37 22.70 -23.71
CA VAL A 137 -33.21 23.25 -24.79
C VAL A 137 -33.25 24.77 -24.67
N ASN A 138 -32.85 25.45 -25.76
CA ASN A 138 -32.92 26.91 -25.93
C ASN A 138 -32.26 27.74 -24.80
N ARG A 139 -31.24 27.19 -24.14
CA ARG A 139 -30.45 27.87 -23.11
C ARG A 139 -28.99 27.43 -23.19
N TYR A 140 -28.13 28.15 -22.46
CA TYR A 140 -26.76 27.77 -22.21
C TYR A 140 -26.64 27.16 -20.82
N PHE A 141 -25.86 26.10 -20.72
CA PHE A 141 -25.47 25.49 -19.47
C PHE A 141 -23.96 25.26 -19.46
N MET A 142 -23.34 25.54 -18.31
CA MET A 142 -21.96 25.20 -18.07
C MET A 142 -21.80 24.65 -16.66
N MET A 143 -21.02 23.59 -16.52
CA MET A 143 -20.43 23.21 -15.25
C MET A 143 -18.91 23.11 -15.36
N THR A 144 -18.22 23.26 -14.26
CA THR A 144 -16.78 23.03 -14.13
C THR A 144 -16.55 21.97 -13.06
N LEU A 145 -15.89 20.88 -13.43
CA LEU A 145 -15.48 19.83 -12.52
C LEU A 145 -13.99 20.01 -12.18
N GLY A 146 -13.69 20.21 -10.90
CA GLY A 146 -12.34 20.34 -10.39
C GLY A 146 -11.82 19.03 -9.81
N TYR A 147 -10.63 18.64 -10.24
CA TYR A 147 -9.92 17.45 -9.79
C TYR A 147 -8.58 17.79 -9.17
N ASP A 148 -8.33 17.24 -8.00
CA ASP A 148 -7.00 17.21 -7.41
C ASP A 148 -6.15 16.19 -8.17
N VAL A 149 -4.87 16.48 -8.34
CA VAL A 149 -3.87 15.49 -8.76
C VAL A 149 -3.08 15.06 -7.53
N MET A 150 -3.06 13.76 -7.28
CA MET A 150 -2.31 13.15 -6.19
C MET A 150 -1.12 12.38 -6.75
N VAL A 151 0.02 12.53 -6.09
CA VAL A 151 1.23 11.74 -6.33
C VAL A 151 1.49 10.92 -5.08
N ASP A 152 1.58 9.60 -5.23
CA ASP A 152 1.83 8.69 -4.12
C ASP A 152 3.20 8.94 -3.48
N GLY A 153 3.26 8.94 -2.15
CA GLY A 153 4.53 8.97 -1.42
C GLY A 153 5.30 7.65 -1.47
N GLY A 154 6.59 7.71 -1.17
CA GLY A 154 7.47 6.56 -0.96
C GLY A 154 8.91 6.81 -1.40
N ALA A 155 9.83 5.99 -0.89
CA ALA A 155 11.26 6.10 -1.18
C ALA A 155 11.60 6.04 -2.69
N TYR A 156 10.73 5.43 -3.49
CA TYR A 156 10.85 5.35 -4.95
C TYR A 156 10.97 6.73 -5.62
N LEU A 157 10.42 7.79 -5.01
CA LEU A 157 10.52 9.17 -5.53
C LEU A 157 11.97 9.63 -5.68
N GLY A 158 12.90 9.06 -4.92
CA GLY A 158 14.34 9.36 -5.01
C GLY A 158 14.93 8.99 -6.36
N GLU A 159 14.41 7.96 -7.02
CA GLU A 159 14.85 7.57 -8.35
C GLU A 159 14.40 8.51 -9.47
N TYR A 160 13.38 9.33 -9.19
CA TYR A 160 12.77 10.26 -10.14
C TYR A 160 13.08 11.72 -9.79
N SER A 161 13.89 11.98 -8.75
CA SER A 161 14.27 13.33 -8.36
C SER A 161 15.03 14.04 -9.50
N SER A 162 14.52 15.18 -9.94
CA SER A 162 15.04 15.94 -11.07
C SER A 162 14.55 17.38 -11.05
N TRP A 163 15.41 18.31 -11.47
CA TRP A 163 15.03 19.69 -11.75
C TRP A 163 14.23 19.84 -13.05
N ASN A 164 14.27 18.85 -13.94
CA ASN A 164 13.46 18.82 -15.16
C ASN A 164 12.04 18.34 -14.87
N ASN A 165 11.07 18.99 -15.48
CA ASN A 165 9.67 18.62 -15.35
C ASN A 165 9.35 17.35 -16.16
N TYR A 166 8.59 16.45 -15.53
CA TYR A 166 7.89 15.38 -16.20
C TYR A 166 6.60 15.92 -16.84
N SER A 167 6.40 15.61 -18.12
CA SER A 167 5.16 15.95 -18.82
C SER A 167 4.13 14.84 -18.68
N VAL A 168 2.96 15.16 -18.13
CA VAL A 168 1.84 14.23 -18.03
C VAL A 168 0.80 14.63 -19.08
N ASN A 169 0.62 13.79 -20.10
CA ASN A 169 -0.33 14.03 -21.18
C ASN A 169 -1.54 13.11 -21.02
N LEU A 170 -2.73 13.69 -21.18
CA LEU A 170 -4.01 13.03 -21.00
C LEU A 170 -4.90 13.33 -22.20
N ILE A 171 -5.83 12.43 -22.48
CA ILE A 171 -7.01 12.70 -23.30
C ILE A 171 -8.23 12.51 -22.42
N ILE A 172 -9.13 13.48 -22.43
CA ILE A 172 -10.44 13.41 -21.78
C ILE A 172 -11.48 13.24 -22.88
N GLU A 173 -12.44 12.36 -22.65
CA GLU A 173 -13.52 12.05 -23.60
C GLU A 173 -14.85 12.11 -22.87
N ILE A 174 -15.85 12.71 -23.52
CA ILE A 174 -17.25 12.58 -23.12
C ILE A 174 -18.03 11.78 -24.15
N ARG A 175 -18.84 10.83 -23.69
CA ARG A 175 -19.58 9.88 -24.51
C ARG A 175 -21.06 9.94 -24.23
N ASN A 176 -21.87 9.72 -25.26
CA ASN A 176 -23.32 9.64 -25.13
C ASN A 176 -23.79 8.27 -24.59
N SER A 177 -25.10 8.10 -24.46
CA SER A 177 -25.74 6.86 -23.96
C SER A 177 -25.44 5.59 -24.77
N LYS A 178 -24.98 5.72 -26.02
CA LYS A 178 -24.57 4.62 -26.89
C LYS A 178 -23.06 4.32 -26.81
N GLY A 179 -22.31 5.10 -26.03
CA GLY A 179 -20.86 5.01 -25.94
C GLY A 179 -20.12 5.73 -27.08
N GLU A 180 -20.81 6.48 -27.93
CA GLU A 180 -20.20 7.26 -29.02
C GLU A 180 -19.50 8.50 -28.44
N ILE A 181 -18.32 8.84 -28.95
CA ILE A 181 -17.59 10.05 -28.52
C ILE A 181 -18.34 11.28 -29.01
N ILE A 182 -18.77 12.11 -28.05
CA ILE A 182 -19.33 13.43 -28.32
C ILE A 182 -18.19 14.44 -28.42
N ASP A 183 -17.22 14.39 -27.52
CA ASP A 183 -16.06 15.24 -27.62
C ASP A 183 -14.81 14.60 -27.01
N SER A 184 -13.64 15.01 -27.47
CA SER A 184 -12.34 14.47 -27.06
C SER A 184 -11.27 15.54 -27.10
N GLU A 185 -10.73 15.90 -25.94
CA GLU A 185 -9.78 17.00 -25.81
C GLU A 185 -8.51 16.56 -25.07
N PRO A 186 -7.32 16.90 -25.59
CA PRO A 186 -6.08 16.68 -24.88
C PRO A 186 -5.90 17.71 -23.76
N ILE A 187 -5.28 17.29 -22.67
CA ILE A 187 -4.76 18.17 -21.64
C ILE A 187 -3.40 17.66 -21.20
N ASN A 188 -2.51 18.57 -20.85
CA ASN A 188 -1.27 18.22 -20.17
C ASN A 188 -1.09 19.09 -18.92
N PHE A 189 -0.28 18.59 -18.00
CA PHE A 189 0.31 19.39 -16.93
C PHE A 189 1.75 18.92 -16.68
N GLN A 190 2.53 19.79 -16.06
CA GLN A 190 3.92 19.51 -15.71
C GLN A 190 4.03 19.07 -14.25
N MET A 191 4.97 18.20 -13.95
CA MET A 191 5.26 17.71 -12.60
C MET A 191 6.75 17.76 -12.32
N GLN A 192 7.16 18.37 -11.20
CA GLN A 192 8.55 18.38 -10.77
C GLN A 192 8.69 17.49 -9.53
N ILE A 193 9.55 16.47 -9.62
CA ILE A 193 9.87 15.60 -8.50
C ILE A 193 11.20 16.07 -7.92
N HIS A 194 11.17 16.66 -6.74
CA HIS A 194 12.39 17.05 -6.03
C HIS A 194 12.10 17.08 -4.52
N PRO A 195 12.02 15.89 -3.87
CA PRO A 195 11.84 15.81 -2.43
C PRO A 195 12.98 16.51 -1.68
N ASP A 196 12.64 17.38 -0.74
CA ASP A 196 13.61 18.12 0.09
C ASP A 196 13.83 17.45 1.47
N ASP A 197 12.98 16.47 1.82
CA ASP A 197 13.08 15.65 3.03
C ASP A 197 13.85 14.33 2.76
N SER A 198 14.00 13.51 3.81
CA SER A 198 14.70 12.22 3.69
C SER A 198 13.76 11.12 3.20
N PRO A 199 14.24 10.16 2.37
CA PRO A 199 13.45 9.00 1.99
C PRO A 199 12.93 8.27 3.23
N PRO A 200 11.69 7.78 3.24
CA PRO A 200 11.21 6.91 4.30
C PRO A 200 12.16 5.71 4.39
N LYS A 201 12.63 5.42 5.59
CA LYS A 201 13.44 4.23 5.84
C LYS A 201 12.61 2.99 5.48
N PRO A 202 13.22 1.94 4.91
CA PRO A 202 12.54 0.65 4.78
C PRO A 202 11.94 0.27 6.15
N VAL A 203 10.72 -0.27 6.16
CA VAL A 203 10.15 -0.78 7.40
C VAL A 203 11.03 -1.94 7.86
N ASP A 204 11.54 -1.87 9.09
CA ASP A 204 12.35 -2.95 9.64
C ASP A 204 11.49 -4.21 9.74
N GLU A 205 11.80 -5.21 8.92
CA GLU A 205 11.20 -6.54 9.01
C GLU A 205 12.05 -7.42 9.91
N TYR A 206 11.42 -8.01 10.92
CA TYR A 206 12.06 -8.95 11.83
C TYR A 206 11.07 -10.01 12.32
N ALA A 207 11.54 -11.24 12.46
CA ALA A 207 10.75 -12.38 12.94
C ALA A 207 11.63 -13.34 13.74
N ILE A 208 11.05 -13.92 14.79
CA ILE A 208 11.64 -14.99 15.59
C ILE A 208 10.64 -16.13 15.72
N MET A 209 11.10 -17.35 15.52
CA MET A 209 10.25 -18.53 15.62
C MET A 209 10.97 -19.66 16.36
N LEU A 210 10.24 -20.31 17.27
CA LEU A 210 10.65 -21.58 17.88
C LEU A 210 9.98 -22.71 17.11
N GLU A 211 10.80 -23.66 16.65
CA GLU A 211 10.31 -24.86 15.98
C GLU A 211 9.41 -25.69 16.91
N PRO A 212 8.35 -26.34 16.40
CA PRO A 212 7.44 -27.14 17.21
C PRO A 212 8.15 -28.19 18.10
N SER A 213 9.22 -28.79 17.59
CA SER A 213 10.03 -29.78 18.31
C SER A 213 10.75 -29.20 19.53
N ALA A 214 11.01 -27.90 19.57
CA ALA A 214 11.73 -27.21 20.63
C ALA A 214 10.83 -26.44 21.61
N LYS A 215 9.50 -26.46 21.42
CA LYS A 215 8.53 -25.77 22.30
C LYS A 215 8.40 -26.42 23.67
N ASN A 216 8.58 -27.74 23.75
CA ASN A 216 8.49 -28.50 24.99
C ASN A 216 9.82 -29.20 25.25
N VAL A 217 10.52 -28.73 26.29
CA VAL A 217 11.82 -29.28 26.70
C VAL A 217 11.64 -30.25 27.85
N LEU A 218 12.19 -31.46 27.71
CA LEU A 218 12.20 -32.47 28.76
C LEU A 218 13.64 -32.89 29.08
N LEU A 219 14.04 -32.67 30.33
CA LEU A 219 15.28 -33.18 30.91
C LEU A 219 14.91 -34.25 31.93
N GLU A 220 15.24 -35.50 31.62
CA GLU A 220 14.75 -36.66 32.36
C GLU A 220 15.91 -37.38 33.06
N PHE A 221 15.83 -37.52 34.38
CA PHE A 221 16.80 -38.24 35.20
C PHE A 221 16.28 -39.64 35.51
N LYS A 222 16.82 -40.68 34.85
CA LYS A 222 16.37 -42.09 35.00
C LYS A 222 17.28 -42.93 35.85
N THR A 223 18.57 -42.65 35.80
CA THR A 223 19.61 -43.50 36.38
C THR A 223 20.45 -42.70 37.37
N PRO A 224 21.11 -43.34 38.34
CA PRO A 224 22.10 -42.68 39.19
C PRO A 224 23.20 -41.96 38.40
N GLY A 225 23.53 -42.47 37.21
CA GLY A 225 24.47 -41.84 36.29
C GLY A 225 24.00 -40.48 35.77
N ASP A 226 22.71 -40.29 35.58
CA ASP A 226 22.13 -39.01 35.15
C ASP A 226 22.27 -37.94 36.24
N TYR A 227 22.13 -38.32 37.51
CA TYR A 227 22.36 -37.40 38.63
C TYR A 227 23.85 -37.10 38.82
N ALA A 228 24.72 -38.10 38.65
CA ALA A 228 26.17 -37.93 38.77
C ALA A 228 26.76 -37.05 37.65
N ASN A 229 26.32 -37.24 36.41
CA ASN A 229 26.89 -36.58 35.23
C ASN A 229 26.08 -35.37 34.74
N GLY A 230 24.84 -35.22 35.21
CA GLY A 230 23.88 -34.29 34.63
C GLY A 230 23.24 -34.86 33.36
N VAL A 231 22.19 -34.19 32.90
CA VAL A 231 21.47 -34.53 31.66
C VAL A 231 21.57 -33.37 30.68
N SER A 232 21.59 -33.68 29.39
CA SER A 232 21.62 -32.69 28.31
C SER A 232 20.71 -33.09 27.18
N ARG A 233 20.05 -32.11 26.56
CA ARG A 233 19.17 -32.30 25.42
C ARG A 233 19.39 -31.19 24.41
N THR A 234 19.74 -31.58 23.18
CA THR A 234 19.92 -30.67 22.04
C THR A 234 18.73 -30.75 21.09
N TYR A 235 18.25 -29.60 20.68
CA TYR A 235 17.24 -29.42 19.65
C TYR A 235 17.89 -28.70 18.46
N ASN A 236 18.04 -29.42 17.35
CA ASN A 236 18.65 -28.88 16.14
C ASN A 236 17.67 -27.94 15.43
N ARG A 237 18.19 -26.82 14.90
CA ARG A 237 17.42 -25.78 14.20
C ARG A 237 16.22 -25.28 15.01
N ALA A 238 16.32 -25.31 16.34
CA ALA A 238 15.24 -25.04 17.28
C ALA A 238 14.70 -23.61 17.24
N LEU A 239 15.55 -22.65 16.88
CA LEU A 239 15.21 -21.24 16.79
C LEU A 239 15.58 -20.70 15.40
N SER A 240 14.67 -19.97 14.76
CA SER A 240 14.96 -19.22 13.54
C SER A 240 14.77 -17.71 13.74
N VAL A 241 15.58 -16.93 13.02
CA VAL A 241 15.54 -15.47 13.01
C VAL A 241 15.60 -14.97 11.56
N ILE A 242 14.75 -13.99 11.25
CA ILE A 242 14.89 -13.09 10.09
C ILE A 242 15.01 -11.68 10.64
N SER A 243 15.93 -10.88 10.10
CA SER A 243 16.05 -9.47 10.44
C SER A 243 16.74 -8.67 9.33
N THR A 244 16.18 -7.51 9.02
CA THR A 244 16.72 -6.56 8.04
C THR A 244 17.83 -5.65 8.60
N THR A 245 17.99 -5.62 9.93
CA THR A 245 19.01 -4.88 10.68
C THR A 245 19.91 -5.83 11.49
N GLY A 246 20.89 -5.30 12.23
CA GLY A 246 21.49 -6.07 13.32
C GLY A 246 20.41 -6.50 14.32
N TYR A 247 20.71 -7.53 15.14
CA TYR A 247 19.72 -8.07 16.08
C TYR A 247 20.37 -8.71 17.32
N THR A 248 19.60 -8.68 18.40
CA THR A 248 19.89 -9.41 19.64
C THR A 248 18.72 -10.33 19.97
N VAL A 249 18.99 -11.60 20.25
CA VAL A 249 18.00 -12.51 20.85
C VAL A 249 18.26 -12.62 22.34
N GLN A 250 17.21 -12.43 23.12
CA GLN A 250 17.23 -12.57 24.57
C GLN A 250 16.34 -13.74 25.01
N VAL A 251 16.70 -14.33 26.14
CA VAL A 251 15.89 -15.32 26.85
C VAL A 251 15.72 -14.90 28.30
N ASN A 252 14.57 -15.20 28.87
CA ASN A 252 14.34 -15.22 30.32
C ASN A 252 13.28 -16.27 30.66
N SER A 253 13.31 -16.78 31.87
CA SER A 253 12.18 -17.53 32.42
C SER A 253 11.08 -16.59 32.88
N LEU A 254 9.85 -17.10 32.92
CA LEU A 254 8.72 -16.36 33.48
C LEU A 254 8.83 -16.21 35.01
N ASN A 255 9.35 -17.25 35.69
CA ASN A 255 9.50 -17.32 37.14
C ASN A 255 10.94 -17.68 37.53
N ASN A 256 11.34 -17.38 38.77
CA ASN A 256 12.66 -17.75 39.31
C ASN A 256 12.82 -19.26 39.54
N ASP A 257 11.71 -19.95 39.77
CA ASP A 257 11.67 -21.38 40.08
C ASP A 257 10.75 -22.10 39.11
N LEU A 258 11.08 -23.36 38.84
CA LEU A 258 10.19 -24.36 38.29
C LEU A 258 9.33 -24.93 39.41
N THR A 259 8.08 -25.26 39.11
CA THR A 259 7.12 -25.75 40.11
C THR A 259 6.64 -27.16 39.77
N SER A 260 6.50 -28.00 40.78
CA SER A 260 5.90 -29.33 40.66
C SER A 260 4.38 -29.32 40.95
N THR A 261 3.72 -30.46 40.74
CA THR A 261 2.29 -30.62 41.06
C THR A 261 2.00 -30.57 42.57
N SER A 262 2.98 -30.92 43.41
CA SER A 262 2.89 -30.79 44.87
C SER A 262 3.40 -29.44 45.40
N ASN A 263 3.61 -28.45 44.51
CA ASN A 263 4.14 -27.12 44.82
C ASN A 263 5.57 -27.11 45.39
N GLN A 264 6.38 -28.12 45.07
CA GLN A 264 7.82 -28.05 45.30
C GLN A 264 8.47 -27.12 44.28
N SER A 265 9.56 -26.47 44.68
CA SER A 265 10.28 -25.49 43.85
C SER A 265 11.67 -25.97 43.50
N LEU A 266 12.06 -25.79 42.25
CA LEU A 266 13.41 -26.04 41.76
C LEU A 266 13.94 -24.78 41.06
N PRO A 267 15.04 -24.17 41.53
CA PRO A 267 15.57 -22.95 40.91
C PRO A 267 15.85 -23.13 39.43
N VAL A 268 15.33 -22.23 38.59
CA VAL A 268 15.48 -22.33 37.13
C VAL A 268 16.94 -22.22 36.69
N ASN A 269 17.78 -21.54 37.49
CA ASN A 269 19.22 -21.42 37.27
C ASN A 269 20.00 -22.74 37.50
N ALA A 270 19.33 -23.83 37.88
CA ALA A 270 19.88 -25.18 37.83
C ALA A 270 20.01 -25.71 36.39
N ILE A 271 19.36 -25.04 35.43
CA ILE A 271 19.39 -25.38 34.01
C ILE A 271 20.23 -24.36 33.25
N GLY A 272 21.17 -24.85 32.45
CA GLY A 272 21.93 -24.08 31.46
C GLY A 272 21.28 -24.16 30.09
N LEU A 273 21.43 -23.07 29.31
CA LEU A 273 21.08 -22.99 27.90
C LEU A 273 22.32 -22.56 27.11
N SER A 274 22.73 -23.41 26.16
CA SER A 274 23.75 -23.09 25.16
C SER A 274 23.09 -22.95 23.79
N VAL A 275 23.53 -21.97 23.02
CA VAL A 275 23.04 -21.68 21.68
C VAL A 275 24.19 -21.77 20.69
N LYS A 276 23.97 -22.50 19.58
CA LYS A 276 24.93 -22.58 18.47
C LYS A 276 24.27 -22.17 17.17
N ASP A 277 25.04 -21.56 16.29
CA ASP A 277 24.64 -21.38 14.90
C ASP A 277 24.57 -22.76 14.21
N SER A 278 23.41 -23.14 13.66
CA SER A 278 23.20 -24.51 13.16
C SER A 278 24.11 -24.86 11.98
N GLN A 279 24.61 -23.87 11.22
CA GLN A 279 25.43 -24.10 10.04
C GLN A 279 26.92 -24.12 10.38
N SER A 280 27.41 -23.08 11.05
CA SER A 280 28.83 -22.93 11.40
C SER A 280 29.22 -23.66 12.68
N GLN A 281 28.24 -24.08 13.49
CA GLN A 281 28.41 -24.68 14.81
C GLN A 281 29.13 -23.78 15.83
N ALA A 282 29.27 -22.48 15.51
CA ALA A 282 29.82 -21.48 16.40
C ALA A 282 28.92 -21.29 17.63
N VAL A 283 29.51 -21.21 18.82
CA VAL A 283 28.79 -20.92 20.06
C VAL A 283 28.41 -19.44 20.08
N MET A 284 27.12 -19.16 20.15
CA MET A 284 26.56 -17.81 20.13
C MET A 284 26.27 -17.26 21.53
N GLY A 285 25.92 -18.16 22.46
CA GLY A 285 25.62 -17.81 23.85
C GLY A 285 25.58 -19.03 24.75
N ASN A 286 25.94 -18.84 26.02
CA ASN A 286 25.86 -19.88 27.04
C ASN A 286 25.50 -19.21 28.38
N VAL A 287 24.35 -19.55 28.93
CA VAL A 287 23.79 -18.90 30.11
C VAL A 287 23.19 -19.93 31.08
N LYS A 288 23.20 -19.62 32.38
CA LYS A 288 22.26 -20.25 33.31
C LYS A 288 20.94 -19.51 33.22
N LEU A 289 19.84 -20.24 33.09
CA LEU A 289 18.51 -19.64 32.94
C LEU A 289 18.15 -18.81 34.17
N SER A 290 17.45 -17.70 33.97
CA SER A 290 17.00 -16.82 35.04
C SER A 290 15.77 -16.02 34.60
N SER A 291 15.08 -15.38 35.54
CA SER A 291 13.97 -14.47 35.23
C SER A 291 14.43 -13.13 34.64
N SER A 292 15.74 -12.84 34.71
CA SER A 292 16.33 -11.66 34.09
C SER A 292 16.58 -11.89 32.60
N LYS A 293 16.41 -10.86 31.78
CA LYS A 293 16.70 -10.93 30.34
C LYS A 293 18.19 -11.14 30.11
N GLN A 294 18.53 -12.21 29.39
CA GLN A 294 19.91 -12.58 29.07
C GLN A 294 20.06 -12.67 27.55
N SER A 295 21.02 -11.94 26.99
CA SER A 295 21.35 -12.05 25.57
C SER A 295 22.02 -13.39 25.27
N ILE A 296 21.48 -14.12 24.29
CA ILE A 296 21.97 -15.44 23.87
C ILE A 296 22.45 -15.47 22.42
N ILE A 297 22.08 -14.45 21.62
CA ILE A 297 22.60 -14.22 20.27
C ILE A 297 22.74 -12.72 20.11
N THR A 298 23.87 -12.26 19.59
CA THR A 298 24.06 -10.86 19.16
C THR A 298 24.73 -10.87 17.77
N SER A 299 24.14 -10.13 16.83
CA SER A 299 24.67 -9.97 15.48
C SER A 299 24.56 -8.52 15.06
N LEU A 300 25.67 -7.93 14.61
CA LEU A 300 25.65 -6.59 13.99
C LEU A 300 25.21 -6.65 12.52
N MET A 301 25.15 -7.85 11.94
CA MET A 301 24.78 -8.07 10.56
C MET A 301 23.33 -8.57 10.45
N PRO A 302 22.61 -8.18 9.38
CA PRO A 302 21.25 -8.64 9.14
C PRO A 302 21.17 -10.13 8.78
N ALA A 303 20.09 -10.76 9.21
CA ALA A 303 19.67 -12.10 8.79
C ALA A 303 18.58 -11.96 7.71
N LYS A 304 18.99 -11.56 6.49
CA LYS A 304 18.07 -11.32 5.36
C LYS A 304 17.34 -12.58 4.88
N THR A 305 17.83 -13.75 5.27
CA THR A 305 17.22 -15.07 5.11
C THR A 305 17.14 -15.75 6.46
N GLU A 306 16.25 -16.71 6.62
CA GLU A 306 16.12 -17.47 7.88
C GLU A 306 17.45 -18.06 8.32
N LYS A 307 17.89 -17.63 9.50
CA LYS A 307 19.08 -18.13 10.17
C LYS A 307 18.66 -19.00 11.33
N TYR A 308 19.21 -20.21 11.39
CA TYR A 308 18.80 -21.24 12.36
C TYR A 308 19.85 -21.45 13.45
N PHE A 309 19.37 -21.74 14.65
CA PHE A 309 20.19 -21.99 15.82
C PHE A 309 19.78 -23.27 16.53
N ASP A 310 20.77 -24.03 16.98
CA ASP A 310 20.60 -25.19 17.82
C ASP A 310 20.55 -24.75 19.29
N LEU A 311 19.61 -25.30 20.06
CA LEU A 311 19.45 -25.02 21.49
C LEU A 311 19.78 -26.28 22.29
N THR A 312 20.73 -26.19 23.22
CA THR A 312 21.08 -27.26 24.15
C THR A 312 20.74 -26.86 25.57
N TYR A 313 19.87 -27.63 26.21
CA TYR A 313 19.52 -27.49 27.62
C TYR A 313 20.25 -28.53 28.43
N SER A 314 20.86 -28.14 29.56
CA SER A 314 21.64 -29.08 30.36
C SER A 314 21.62 -28.77 31.85
N THR A 315 21.82 -29.79 32.67
CA THR A 315 22.06 -29.65 34.11
C THR A 315 23.54 -29.86 34.44
N GLN A 316 23.96 -29.40 35.61
CA GLN A 316 25.33 -29.58 36.08
C GLN A 316 25.51 -30.98 36.68
N ALA A 317 26.66 -31.61 36.40
CA ALA A 317 27.07 -32.87 37.02
C ALA A 317 27.09 -32.76 38.56
N GLY A 318 26.49 -33.73 39.24
CA GLY A 318 26.51 -33.80 40.72
C GLY A 318 25.75 -32.67 41.41
N ASP A 319 24.81 -32.01 40.73
CA ASP A 319 24.06 -30.90 41.31
C ASP A 319 23.05 -31.38 42.35
N ILE A 320 23.39 -31.19 43.63
CA ILE A 320 22.64 -31.63 44.81
C ILE A 320 21.18 -31.17 44.83
N ARG A 321 20.84 -30.11 44.07
CA ARG A 321 19.46 -29.64 43.92
C ARG A 321 18.55 -30.69 43.27
N PHE A 322 19.08 -31.60 42.46
CA PHE A 322 18.28 -32.68 41.86
C PHE A 322 18.23 -33.94 42.73
N PHE A 323 19.20 -34.12 43.65
CA PHE A 323 19.24 -35.27 44.56
C PHE A 323 18.27 -35.12 45.74
N ASN A 324 18.14 -33.89 46.27
CA ASN A 324 17.39 -33.63 47.49
C ASN A 324 15.93 -33.23 47.25
N GLN A 325 15.48 -33.29 45.99
CA GLN A 325 14.11 -32.91 45.60
C GLN A 325 13.21 -34.13 45.48
N ALA A 326 11.91 -33.92 45.66
CA ALA A 326 10.92 -34.95 45.39
C ALA A 326 10.98 -35.37 43.91
N GLN A 327 10.87 -36.66 43.64
CA GLN A 327 10.83 -37.22 42.29
C GLN A 327 9.51 -36.86 41.60
N GLU A 328 9.45 -35.66 41.06
CA GLU A 328 8.29 -35.08 40.40
C GLU A 328 8.70 -34.33 39.12
N GLN A 329 7.71 -34.00 38.30
CA GLN A 329 7.93 -33.13 37.14
C GLN A 329 7.87 -31.66 37.56
N TYR A 330 8.99 -30.96 37.46
CA TYR A 330 9.08 -29.51 37.67
C TYR A 330 8.99 -28.80 36.33
N SER A 331 8.08 -27.84 36.21
CA SER A 331 7.77 -27.17 34.94
C SER A 331 7.85 -25.64 35.05
N GLY A 332 8.11 -24.99 33.93
CA GLY A 332 8.16 -23.53 33.81
C GLY A 332 8.17 -23.09 32.34
N ALA A 333 8.09 -21.79 32.10
CA ALA A 333 8.04 -21.21 30.75
C ALA A 333 9.25 -20.30 30.51
N LEU A 334 9.76 -20.35 29.27
CA LEU A 334 10.78 -19.44 28.76
C LEU A 334 10.18 -18.49 27.74
N ILE A 335 10.64 -17.24 27.75
CA ILE A 335 10.29 -16.21 26.78
C ILE A 335 11.53 -15.91 25.95
N PHE A 336 11.39 -15.97 24.64
CA PHE A 336 12.40 -15.54 23.69
C PHE A 336 11.96 -14.22 23.06
N SER A 337 12.87 -13.26 22.95
CA SER A 337 12.59 -11.93 22.39
C SER A 337 13.67 -11.56 21.37
N LEU A 338 13.25 -10.98 20.25
CA LEU A 338 14.13 -10.45 19.21
C LEU A 338 14.11 -8.92 19.29
N ILE A 339 15.29 -8.31 19.37
CA ILE A 339 15.48 -6.86 19.45
C ILE A 339 16.32 -6.42 18.24
N PRO A 340 15.70 -5.78 17.23
CA PRO A 340 16.42 -5.09 16.15
C PRO A 340 17.41 -4.06 16.73
N GLN A 341 18.58 -3.92 16.10
CA GLN A 341 19.66 -3.01 16.49
C GLN A 341 19.82 -1.86 15.52
#